data_AF-A0A0F3IG46-F1
#
_entry.id   AF-A0A0F3IG46-F1
#
_cell.length_a   1.000
_cell.length_b   1.000
_cell.length_c   1.000
_cell.angle_alpha   90.00
_cell.angle_beta   90.00
_cell.angle_gamma   90.00
#
_symmetry.space_group_name_H-M   'P 1'
#
loop_
_entity.id
_entity.type
_entity.pdbx_description
1 polymer ?
#
loop_
_entity_poly.entity_id
_entity_poly.type
_entity_poly.pdbx_seq_one_letter_code
_entity_poly.pdbx_strand_id
1 'polypeptide(L)'
;MYSKVDGVVIGSQNNSYSLKINKDIFFNSLTCDIELFYTRMVVQYVDLHKNVDLSPAWQYVTSYYLFFFSITTLFRLLHHGFVYLNDSQAQKLTRLITLLGSQPINISSGNYSFLVSEILTDYVTVDLKFIGSDVHKNAWNKSKTLIDDIRRNCRRNNDEKTILDALSIINNSIGASFPSETRNKVNYNGIYGVESIDNKIYRNGLITNTNSFSKQIISYEKPLSDDINSYIKYSCLYGSYIFSLTHKLYEEYRARSSKPNNAFHNLRESLLKKNNIELDFLDNC
;
A
#
# COMPACT_ATOMS: atom_id res chain seq x y z
N MET A 1 24.50 -16.02 25.91
CA MET A 1 24.71 -14.61 25.57
C MET A 1 23.36 -14.05 25.16
N TYR A 2 22.58 -13.51 26.11
CA TYR A 2 21.26 -12.95 25.81
C TYR A 2 21.48 -11.57 25.20
N SER A 3 21.20 -11.41 23.89
CA SER A 3 21.20 -10.11 23.24
C SER A 3 20.23 -9.19 24.00
N LYS A 4 20.70 -8.01 24.39
CA LYS A 4 19.89 -6.98 25.02
C LYS A 4 18.58 -6.80 24.25
N VAL A 5 17.46 -6.92 24.96
CA VAL A 5 16.16 -6.51 24.45
C VAL A 5 16.13 -4.99 24.55
N ASP A 6 16.57 -4.31 23.50
CA ASP A 6 16.66 -2.84 23.47
C ASP A 6 15.37 -2.21 22.97
N GLY A 7 14.25 -2.58 23.59
CA GLY A 7 13.00 -1.88 23.33
C GLY A 7 12.12 -1.70 24.55
N VAL A 8 11.91 -0.44 24.94
CA VAL A 8 11.13 -0.05 26.12
C VAL A 8 9.77 0.48 25.68
N VAL A 9 8.72 0.05 26.37
CA VAL A 9 7.39 0.65 26.21
C VAL A 9 7.30 1.92 27.03
N ILE A 10 7.02 3.04 26.37
CA ILE A 10 6.93 4.34 27.04
C ILE A 10 5.49 4.64 27.47
N GLY A 11 4.49 4.02 26.83
CA GLY A 11 3.08 4.25 27.15
C GLY A 11 2.14 3.26 26.48
N SER A 12 1.00 3.02 27.13
CA SER A 12 -0.12 2.24 26.60
C SER A 12 -1.43 2.97 26.84
N GLN A 13 -2.19 3.26 25.79
CA GLN A 13 -3.57 3.76 25.88
C GLN A 13 -4.39 3.17 24.74
N ASN A 14 -5.60 2.67 25.03
CA ASN A 14 -6.60 2.25 24.02
C ASN A 14 -6.03 1.35 22.90
N ASN A 15 -5.41 0.20 23.25
CA ASN A 15 -4.78 -0.73 22.29
C ASN A 15 -3.72 -0.09 21.37
N SER A 16 -3.11 1.00 21.85
CA SER A 16 -1.98 1.67 21.22
C SER A 16 -0.77 1.62 22.15
N TYR A 17 0.41 1.36 21.58
CA TYR A 17 1.66 1.13 22.29
C TYR A 17 2.77 1.92 21.63
N SER A 18 3.58 2.63 22.41
CA SER A 18 4.78 3.31 21.90
C SER A 18 6.02 2.51 22.28
N LEU A 19 6.72 2.00 21.27
CA LEU A 19 7.93 1.18 21.41
C LEU A 19 9.17 1.99 21.08
N LYS A 20 10.13 2.08 21.99
CA LYS A 20 11.51 2.44 21.62
C LYS A 20 12.17 1.22 21.01
N ILE A 21 12.86 1.36 19.90
CA ILE A 21 13.59 0.26 19.24
C ILE A 21 14.95 0.81 18.82
N ASN A 22 16.01 0.01 18.94
CA ASN A 22 17.31 0.37 18.37
C ASN A 22 17.15 0.77 16.89
N LYS A 23 17.69 1.93 16.55
CA LYS A 23 17.53 2.57 15.25
C LYS A 23 18.00 1.68 14.09
N ASP A 24 19.16 1.07 14.22
CA ASP A 24 19.76 0.25 13.16
C ASP A 24 18.95 -1.03 12.94
N ILE A 25 18.53 -1.69 14.02
CA ILE A 25 17.66 -2.88 13.92
C ILE A 25 16.35 -2.53 13.21
N PHE A 26 15.73 -1.40 13.58
CA PHE A 26 14.47 -1.00 12.98
C PHE A 26 14.61 -0.67 11.49
N PHE A 27 15.54 0.21 11.11
CA PHE A 27 15.67 0.63 9.71
C PHE A 27 16.20 -0.48 8.80
N ASN A 28 17.03 -1.40 9.31
CA ASN A 28 17.41 -2.61 8.56
C ASN A 28 16.21 -3.51 8.30
N SER A 29 15.35 -3.70 9.32
CA SER A 29 14.12 -4.48 9.19
C SER A 29 13.14 -3.82 8.23
N LEU A 30 12.94 -2.50 8.35
CA LEU A 30 12.07 -1.72 7.47
C LEU A 30 12.55 -1.74 6.02
N THR A 31 13.86 -1.68 5.79
CA THR A 31 14.47 -1.81 4.45
C THR A 31 14.14 -3.17 3.83
N CYS A 32 14.30 -4.27 4.59
CA CYS A 32 13.90 -5.60 4.11
C CYS A 32 12.40 -5.67 3.78
N ASP A 33 11.57 -5.02 4.59
CA ASP A 33 10.12 -4.93 4.39
C ASP A 33 9.76 -4.14 3.13
N ILE A 34 10.44 -3.02 2.87
CA ILE A 34 10.28 -2.22 1.63
C ILE A 34 10.63 -3.08 0.42
N GLU A 35 11.78 -3.76 0.43
CA GLU A 35 12.22 -4.61 -0.68
C GLU A 35 11.27 -5.78 -0.94
N LEU A 36 10.75 -6.42 0.12
CA LEU A 36 9.77 -7.50 0.00
C LEU A 36 8.47 -7.02 -0.64
N PHE A 37 7.92 -5.90 -0.16
CA PHE A 37 6.64 -5.38 -0.65
C PHE A 37 6.74 -4.83 -2.06
N TYR A 38 7.84 -4.13 -2.39
CA TYR A 38 8.09 -3.70 -3.76
C TYR A 38 8.30 -4.90 -4.69
N THR A 39 8.99 -5.96 -4.25
CA THR A 39 9.11 -7.20 -5.04
C THR A 39 7.74 -7.80 -5.33
N ARG A 40 6.82 -7.83 -4.36
CA ARG A 40 5.44 -8.29 -4.57
C ARG A 40 4.67 -7.40 -5.55
N MET A 41 4.88 -6.09 -5.50
CA MET A 41 4.34 -5.16 -6.49
C MET A 41 4.80 -5.52 -7.90
N VAL A 42 6.11 -5.74 -8.11
CA VAL A 42 6.66 -6.14 -9.42
C VAL A 42 6.15 -7.51 -9.88
N VAL A 43 6.00 -8.48 -8.97
CA VAL A 43 5.41 -9.78 -9.30
C VAL A 43 3.97 -9.62 -9.80
N GLN A 44 3.13 -8.82 -9.12
CA GLN A 44 1.76 -8.58 -9.59
C GLN A 44 1.72 -7.81 -10.91
N TYR A 45 2.67 -6.90 -11.14
CA TYR A 45 2.80 -6.21 -12.43
C TYR A 45 3.09 -7.21 -13.56
N VAL A 46 4.01 -8.14 -13.32
CA VAL A 46 4.35 -9.20 -14.27
C VAL A 46 3.16 -10.13 -14.51
N ASP A 47 2.43 -10.51 -13.45
CA ASP A 47 1.24 -11.35 -13.56
C ASP A 47 0.13 -10.67 -14.39
N LEU A 48 -0.03 -9.36 -14.27
CA LEU A 48 -0.98 -8.58 -15.06
C LEU A 48 -0.65 -8.61 -16.57
N HIS A 49 0.63 -8.52 -16.93
CA HIS A 49 1.08 -8.45 -18.33
C HIS A 49 1.21 -9.83 -19.01
N LYS A 50 1.49 -10.88 -18.24
CA LYS A 50 1.59 -12.24 -18.79
C LYS A 50 0.26 -12.84 -19.18
N ASN A 51 -0.77 -12.55 -18.41
CA ASN A 51 -2.04 -13.24 -18.53
C ASN A 51 -3.03 -12.34 -19.29
N VAL A 52 -2.72 -12.07 -20.56
CA VAL A 52 -3.55 -11.24 -21.45
C VAL A 52 -4.94 -11.82 -21.69
N ASP A 53 -5.09 -13.15 -21.57
CA ASP A 53 -6.35 -13.89 -21.77
C ASP A 53 -7.18 -14.06 -20.48
N LEU A 54 -6.85 -13.35 -19.41
CA LEU A 54 -7.66 -13.40 -18.19
C LEU A 54 -9.05 -12.81 -18.43
N SER A 55 -10.01 -13.36 -17.69
CA SER A 55 -11.34 -12.76 -17.60
C SER A 55 -11.23 -11.32 -17.05
N PRO A 56 -12.07 -10.37 -17.50
CA PRO A 56 -12.04 -9.00 -17.02
C PRO A 56 -12.09 -8.87 -15.48
N ALA A 57 -12.91 -9.70 -14.81
CA ALA A 57 -12.93 -9.75 -13.34
C ALA A 57 -11.57 -10.12 -12.76
N TRP A 58 -10.88 -11.12 -13.32
CA TRP A 58 -9.57 -11.53 -12.81
C TRP A 58 -8.49 -10.50 -13.12
N GLN A 59 -8.53 -9.85 -14.29
CA GLN A 59 -7.66 -8.72 -14.61
C GLN A 59 -7.80 -7.58 -13.58
N TYR A 60 -9.04 -7.27 -13.19
CA TYR A 60 -9.28 -6.28 -12.14
C TYR A 60 -8.76 -6.74 -10.77
N VAL A 61 -9.01 -8.00 -10.38
CA VAL A 61 -8.52 -8.54 -9.10
C VAL A 61 -6.99 -8.51 -9.03
N THR A 62 -6.29 -8.91 -10.11
CA THR A 62 -4.83 -8.82 -10.20
C THR A 62 -4.34 -7.37 -10.13
N SER A 63 -4.99 -6.46 -10.86
CA SER A 63 -4.68 -5.02 -10.81
C SER A 63 -4.87 -4.47 -9.39
N TYR A 64 -5.94 -4.87 -8.69
CA TYR A 64 -6.15 -4.49 -7.30
C TYR A 64 -5.00 -4.90 -6.38
N TYR A 65 -4.49 -6.14 -6.51
CA TYR A 65 -3.37 -6.60 -5.69
C TYR A 65 -2.06 -5.87 -6.03
N LEU A 66 -1.82 -5.55 -7.30
CA LEU A 66 -0.76 -4.63 -7.70
C LEU A 66 -0.88 -3.31 -6.92
N PHE A 67 -2.05 -2.65 -6.96
CA PHE A 67 -2.27 -1.37 -6.29
C PHE A 67 -2.16 -1.45 -4.76
N PHE A 68 -2.65 -2.54 -4.17
CA PHE A 68 -2.52 -2.79 -2.74
C PHE A 68 -1.05 -2.93 -2.32
N PHE A 69 -0.24 -3.66 -3.08
CA PHE A 69 1.20 -3.74 -2.81
C PHE A 69 1.91 -2.41 -3.07
N SER A 70 1.47 -1.61 -4.05
CA SER A 70 1.97 -0.24 -4.24
C SER A 70 1.72 0.62 -3.00
N ILE A 71 0.47 0.74 -2.53
CA ILE A 71 0.12 1.55 -1.35
C ILE A 71 0.87 1.10 -0.10
N THR A 72 0.95 -0.22 0.11
CA THR A 72 1.63 -0.75 1.30
C THR A 72 3.15 -0.64 1.23
N THR A 73 3.74 -0.54 0.04
CA THR A 73 5.15 -0.16 -0.16
C THR A 73 5.34 1.32 0.10
N LEU A 74 4.47 2.18 -0.46
CA LEU A 74 4.49 3.63 -0.24
C LEU A 74 4.48 3.99 1.24
N PHE A 75 3.59 3.37 2.02
CA PHE A 75 3.54 3.60 3.45
C PHE A 75 4.88 3.29 4.14
N ARG A 76 5.54 2.19 3.76
CA ARG A 76 6.84 1.81 4.35
C ARG A 76 7.94 2.80 4.00
N LEU A 77 7.95 3.31 2.76
CA LEU A 77 8.83 4.39 2.33
C LEU A 77 8.61 5.67 3.18
N LEU A 78 7.38 5.89 3.64
CA LEU A 78 6.99 6.99 4.52
C LEU A 78 7.10 6.63 6.02
N HIS A 79 7.78 5.54 6.37
CA HIS A 79 8.01 5.08 7.75
C HIS A 79 6.72 4.77 8.55
N HIS A 80 5.68 4.28 7.86
CA HIS A 80 4.48 3.77 8.51
C HIS A 80 3.94 2.54 7.76
N GLY A 81 2.93 1.87 8.29
CA GLY A 81 2.37 0.72 7.58
C GLY A 81 1.51 -0.17 8.42
N PHE A 82 1.43 -1.43 8.00
CA PHE A 82 0.67 -2.47 8.68
C PHE A 82 1.53 -3.70 8.90
N VAL A 83 1.34 -4.33 10.07
CA VAL A 83 1.98 -5.59 10.45
C VAL A 83 0.92 -6.49 11.08
N TYR A 84 0.97 -7.77 10.76
CA TYR A 84 0.16 -8.79 11.42
C TYR A 84 1.00 -9.48 12.49
N LEU A 85 0.50 -9.50 13.73
CA LEU A 85 1.09 -10.28 14.81
C LEU A 85 0.30 -11.59 14.96
N ASN A 86 0.96 -12.72 14.73
CA ASN A 86 0.40 -14.02 15.10
C ASN A 86 0.46 -14.22 16.63
N ASP A 87 -0.20 -15.26 17.14
CA ASP A 87 -0.27 -15.53 18.58
C ASP A 87 1.13 -15.66 19.22
N SER A 88 2.07 -16.30 18.54
CA SER A 88 3.45 -16.45 19.04
C SER A 88 4.17 -15.10 19.14
N GLN A 89 4.04 -14.25 18.13
CA GLN A 89 4.64 -12.91 18.10
C GLN A 89 3.99 -11.99 19.13
N ALA A 90 2.66 -12.00 19.23
CA ALA A 90 1.90 -11.24 20.20
C ALA A 90 2.27 -11.63 21.64
N GLN A 91 2.35 -12.94 21.94
CA GLN A 91 2.81 -13.43 23.26
C GLN A 91 4.26 -13.06 23.56
N LYS A 92 5.17 -13.16 22.59
CA LYS A 92 6.56 -12.72 22.76
C LYS A 92 6.62 -11.24 23.10
N LEU A 93 5.89 -10.40 22.35
CA LEU A 93 5.86 -8.97 22.60
C LEU A 93 5.23 -8.65 23.96
N THR A 94 4.10 -9.27 24.31
CA THR A 94 3.48 -9.20 25.64
C THR A 94 4.47 -9.49 26.77
N ARG A 95 5.27 -10.56 26.65
CA ARG A 95 6.28 -10.92 27.65
C ARG A 95 7.38 -9.87 27.74
N LEU A 96 7.92 -9.43 26.61
CA LEU A 96 8.98 -8.40 26.58
C LEU A 96 8.49 -7.10 27.22
N ILE A 97 7.28 -6.68 26.87
CA ILE A 97 6.68 -5.47 27.40
C ILE A 97 6.40 -5.60 28.90
N THR A 98 5.83 -6.73 29.35
CA THR A 98 5.53 -6.96 30.77
C THR A 98 6.81 -7.01 31.62
N LEU A 99 7.90 -7.56 31.07
CA LEU A 99 9.19 -7.58 31.76
C LEU A 99 9.82 -6.19 31.91
N LEU A 100 9.56 -5.29 30.95
CA LEU A 100 10.18 -3.96 30.89
C LEU A 100 9.27 -2.83 31.40
N GLY A 101 7.97 -3.08 31.50
CA GLY A 101 6.96 -2.16 31.98
C GLY A 101 6.60 -2.37 33.44
N SER A 102 5.96 -1.38 34.06
CA SER A 102 5.48 -1.43 35.44
C SER A 102 4.09 -2.07 35.59
N GLN A 103 3.40 -2.36 34.49
CA GLN A 103 2.06 -2.93 34.46
C GLN A 103 1.97 -4.08 33.45
N PRO A 104 1.21 -5.16 33.75
CA PRO A 104 0.95 -6.22 32.79
C PRO A 104 0.20 -5.65 31.58
N ILE A 105 0.78 -5.81 30.39
CA ILE A 105 0.16 -5.40 29.13
C ILE A 105 -0.10 -6.64 28.29
N ASN A 106 -1.33 -6.82 27.84
CA ASN A 106 -1.68 -7.88 26.91
C ASN A 106 -1.79 -7.34 25.48
N ILE A 107 -0.95 -7.85 24.58
CA ILE A 107 -1.03 -7.62 23.14
C ILE A 107 -1.75 -8.81 22.51
N SER A 108 -2.85 -8.50 21.81
CA SER A 108 -3.62 -9.46 21.03
C SER A 108 -2.94 -9.78 19.70
N SER A 109 -3.23 -10.96 19.14
CA SER A 109 -2.93 -11.22 17.74
C SER A 109 -3.86 -10.41 16.82
N GLY A 110 -3.41 -10.17 15.59
CA GLY A 110 -4.17 -9.42 14.59
C GLY A 110 -3.36 -8.35 13.87
N ASN A 111 -4.06 -7.47 13.16
CA ASN A 111 -3.42 -6.40 12.40
C ASN A 111 -3.19 -5.17 13.28
N TYR A 112 -1.98 -4.65 13.17
CA TYR A 112 -1.54 -3.40 13.76
C TYR A 112 -1.16 -2.44 12.65
N SER A 113 -1.48 -1.17 12.85
CA SER A 113 -0.82 -0.09 12.13
C SER A 113 0.41 0.35 12.91
N PHE A 114 1.52 0.62 12.22
CA PHE A 114 2.70 1.23 12.82
C PHE A 114 2.97 2.62 12.23
N LEU A 115 3.57 3.51 13.03
CA LEU A 115 4.05 4.83 12.64
C LEU A 115 5.33 5.14 13.39
N VAL A 116 6.39 5.56 12.69
CA VAL A 116 7.56 6.16 13.34
C VAL A 116 7.19 7.58 13.77
N SER A 117 7.07 7.81 15.08
CA SER A 117 6.72 9.12 15.65
C SER A 117 7.93 9.96 16.02
N GLU A 118 9.07 9.33 16.28
CA GLU A 118 10.31 10.01 16.65
C GLU A 118 11.54 9.24 16.17
N ILE A 119 12.57 9.97 15.71
CA ILE A 119 13.88 9.41 15.34
C ILE A 119 14.94 10.13 16.18
N LEU A 120 15.54 9.41 17.12
CA LEU A 120 16.65 9.88 17.96
C LEU A 120 17.99 9.30 17.44
N THR A 121 19.09 9.64 18.12
CA THR A 121 20.44 9.19 17.73
C THR A 121 20.53 7.66 17.67
N ASP A 122 20.14 6.97 18.75
CA ASP A 122 20.33 5.52 18.92
C ASP A 122 19.03 4.70 18.81
N TYR A 123 17.88 5.37 18.90
CA TYR A 123 16.57 4.72 18.95
C TYR A 123 15.56 5.42 18.04
N VAL A 124 14.54 4.66 17.65
CA VAL A 124 13.31 5.18 17.04
C VAL A 124 12.13 4.88 17.97
N THR A 125 11.17 5.79 18.02
CA THR A 125 9.88 5.56 18.68
C THR A 125 8.88 5.14 17.61
N VAL A 126 8.27 3.96 17.80
CA VAL A 126 7.29 3.36 16.89
C VAL A 126 5.98 3.19 17.64
N ASP A 127 4.95 3.88 17.17
CA ASP A 127 3.59 3.74 17.68
C ASP A 127 2.90 2.60 16.96
N LEU A 128 2.51 1.57 17.71
CA LEU A 128 1.69 0.44 17.26
C LEU A 128 0.26 0.63 17.72
N LYS A 129 -0.69 0.63 16.80
CA LYS A 129 -2.13 0.70 17.11
C LYS A 129 -2.86 -0.50 16.53
N PHE A 130 -3.60 -1.22 17.38
CA PHE A 130 -4.45 -2.32 16.92
C PHE A 130 -5.56 -1.77 16.02
N ILE A 131 -5.72 -2.36 14.83
CA ILE A 131 -6.75 -1.97 13.86
C ILE A 131 -7.74 -3.11 13.58
N GLY A 132 -7.58 -4.27 14.22
CA GLY A 132 -8.49 -5.40 14.07
C GLY A 132 -8.33 -6.13 12.73
N SER A 133 -9.46 -6.36 12.06
CA SER A 133 -9.53 -7.01 10.75
C SER A 133 -9.54 -5.99 9.60
N ASP A 134 -9.44 -6.50 8.36
CA ASP A 134 -9.60 -5.71 7.14
C ASP A 134 -8.46 -4.71 6.84
N VAL A 135 -7.22 -5.22 6.78
CA VAL A 135 -6.04 -4.44 6.37
C VAL A 135 -6.21 -3.81 4.99
N HIS A 136 -6.99 -4.44 4.11
CA HIS A 136 -7.29 -3.95 2.79
C HIS A 136 -8.07 -2.64 2.83
N LYS A 137 -9.23 -2.59 3.50
CA LYS A 137 -9.97 -1.32 3.66
C LYS A 137 -9.16 -0.28 4.41
N ASN A 138 -8.45 -0.68 5.47
CA ASN A 138 -7.62 0.24 6.25
C ASN A 138 -6.50 0.89 5.41
N ALA A 139 -5.89 0.13 4.48
CA ALA A 139 -4.88 0.67 3.59
C ALA A 139 -5.44 1.78 2.68
N TRP A 140 -6.63 1.57 2.11
CA TRP A 140 -7.27 2.57 1.26
C TRP A 140 -7.77 3.79 2.04
N ASN A 141 -8.31 3.59 3.25
CA ASN A 141 -8.66 4.70 4.15
C ASN A 141 -7.43 5.56 4.47
N LYS A 142 -6.30 4.93 4.80
CA LYS A 142 -5.05 5.64 5.08
C LYS A 142 -4.47 6.31 3.82
N SER A 143 -4.69 5.73 2.64
CA SER A 143 -4.28 6.32 1.36
C SER A 143 -5.04 7.61 1.09
N LYS A 144 -6.34 7.66 1.37
CA LYS A 144 -7.11 8.92 1.29
C LYS A 144 -6.50 10.00 2.19
N THR A 145 -6.18 9.67 3.44
CA THR A 145 -5.56 10.64 4.36
C THR A 145 -4.24 11.16 3.79
N LEU A 146 -3.39 10.28 3.26
CA LEU A 146 -2.14 10.67 2.62
C LEU A 146 -2.37 11.60 1.41
N ILE A 147 -3.31 11.28 0.53
CA ILE A 147 -3.66 12.12 -0.62
C ILE A 147 -4.15 13.50 -0.16
N ASP A 148 -5.03 13.55 0.85
CA ASP A 148 -5.51 14.80 1.43
C ASP A 148 -4.37 15.62 2.07
N ASP A 149 -3.40 14.97 2.69
CA ASP A 149 -2.21 15.62 3.27
C ASP A 149 -1.28 16.20 2.19
N ILE A 150 -0.94 15.42 1.15
CA ILE A 150 -0.12 15.89 0.03
C ILE A 150 -0.81 17.07 -0.65
N ARG A 151 -2.11 16.93 -0.93
CA ARG A 151 -2.94 17.99 -1.53
C ARG A 151 -2.92 19.29 -0.73
N ARG A 152 -3.10 19.21 0.60
CA ARG A 152 -3.07 20.40 1.48
C ARG A 152 -1.70 21.08 1.52
N ASN A 153 -0.63 20.30 1.37
CA ASN A 153 0.74 20.80 1.34
C ASN A 153 1.19 21.28 -0.06
N CYS A 154 0.41 21.01 -1.11
CA CYS A 154 0.71 21.47 -2.45
C CYS A 154 0.45 22.99 -2.57
N ARG A 155 1.54 23.77 -2.46
CA ARG A 155 1.53 25.24 -2.45
C ARG A 155 1.21 25.87 -3.81
N ARG A 156 1.41 25.15 -4.91
CA ARG A 156 1.20 25.64 -6.28
C ARG A 156 -0.02 24.95 -6.89
N ASN A 157 -0.81 25.69 -7.65
CA ASN A 157 -1.83 25.11 -8.51
C ASN A 157 -1.13 24.61 -9.78
N ASN A 158 -0.72 23.34 -9.77
CA ASN A 158 -0.11 22.63 -10.89
C ASN A 158 -0.96 21.40 -11.26
N ASP A 159 -0.56 20.70 -12.33
CA ASP A 159 -1.28 19.51 -12.83
C ASP A 159 -1.41 18.41 -11.76
N GLU A 160 -0.36 18.22 -10.94
CA GLU A 160 -0.39 17.27 -9.83
C GLU A 160 -1.48 17.62 -8.81
N LYS A 161 -1.63 18.90 -8.44
CA LYS A 161 -2.71 19.34 -7.54
C LYS A 161 -4.08 19.06 -8.14
N THR A 162 -4.27 19.29 -9.45
CA THR A 162 -5.53 18.97 -10.14
C THR A 162 -5.85 17.47 -10.08
N ILE A 163 -4.84 16.61 -10.25
CA ILE A 163 -5.00 15.15 -10.10
C ILE A 163 -5.36 14.79 -8.64
N LEU A 164 -4.67 15.36 -7.66
CA LEU A 164 -4.94 15.14 -6.23
C LEU A 164 -6.34 15.63 -5.82
N ASP A 165 -6.79 16.75 -6.37
CA ASP A 165 -8.16 17.26 -6.18
C ASP A 165 -9.19 16.27 -6.73
N ALA A 166 -9.00 15.77 -7.94
CA ALA A 166 -9.87 14.75 -8.54
C ALA A 166 -9.92 13.46 -7.71
N LEU A 167 -8.76 12.97 -7.25
CA LEU A 167 -8.68 11.79 -6.37
C LEU A 167 -9.40 12.02 -5.03
N SER A 168 -9.28 13.21 -4.44
CA SER A 168 -10.01 13.53 -3.21
C SER A 168 -11.52 13.57 -3.45
N ILE A 169 -11.98 14.15 -4.57
CA ILE A 169 -13.41 14.16 -4.96
C ILE A 169 -13.94 12.73 -5.11
N ILE A 170 -13.22 11.85 -5.81
CA ILE A 170 -13.58 10.43 -5.97
C ILE A 170 -13.72 9.77 -4.59
N ASN A 171 -12.69 9.90 -3.75
CA ASN A 171 -12.68 9.30 -2.41
C ASN A 171 -13.83 9.79 -1.51
N ASN A 172 -14.17 11.08 -1.57
CA ASN A 172 -15.25 11.66 -0.76
C ASN A 172 -16.64 11.28 -1.28
N SER A 173 -16.79 11.05 -2.58
CA SER A 173 -18.10 10.78 -3.20
C SER A 173 -18.47 9.31 -3.27
N ILE A 174 -17.48 8.41 -3.43
CA ILE A 174 -17.68 6.96 -3.45
C ILE A 174 -17.42 6.33 -2.07
N GLY A 175 -16.46 6.88 -1.32
CA GLY A 175 -16.00 6.35 -0.03
C GLY A 175 -14.59 5.77 -0.13
N ALA A 176 -13.73 6.05 0.85
CA ALA A 176 -12.29 5.77 0.76
C ALA A 176 -11.93 4.28 0.57
N SER A 177 -12.74 3.36 1.10
CA SER A 177 -12.54 1.92 1.01
C SER A 177 -13.03 1.29 -0.29
N PHE A 178 -13.58 2.10 -1.22
CA PHE A 178 -14.22 1.60 -2.44
C PHE A 178 -13.37 0.62 -3.26
N PRO A 179 -12.04 0.75 -3.41
CA PRO A 179 -11.27 -0.19 -4.22
C PRO A 179 -11.29 -1.60 -3.61
N SER A 180 -11.23 -1.69 -2.27
CA SER A 180 -11.32 -2.97 -1.56
C SER A 180 -12.71 -3.56 -1.64
N GLU A 181 -13.74 -2.73 -1.54
CA GLU A 181 -15.13 -3.17 -1.59
C GLU A 181 -15.51 -3.64 -2.99
N THR A 182 -15.10 -2.91 -4.02
CA THR A 182 -15.26 -3.29 -5.43
C THR A 182 -14.53 -4.58 -5.73
N ARG A 183 -13.27 -4.75 -5.28
CA ARG A 183 -12.58 -6.05 -5.41
C ARG A 183 -13.33 -7.18 -4.74
N ASN A 184 -13.84 -6.98 -3.53
CA ASN A 184 -14.61 -8.02 -2.84
C ASN A 184 -15.91 -8.36 -3.58
N LYS A 185 -16.62 -7.35 -4.10
CA LYS A 185 -17.81 -7.55 -4.93
C LYS A 185 -17.48 -8.39 -6.16
N VAL A 186 -16.47 -7.99 -6.94
CA VAL A 186 -16.07 -8.68 -8.18
C VAL A 186 -15.55 -10.10 -7.92
N ASN A 187 -14.76 -10.30 -6.86
CA ASN A 187 -14.09 -11.57 -6.59
C ASN A 187 -15.01 -12.63 -5.94
N TYR A 188 -15.96 -12.22 -5.10
CA TYR A 188 -16.77 -13.15 -4.29
C TYR A 188 -18.23 -13.27 -4.74
N ASN A 189 -18.67 -12.47 -5.72
CA ASN A 189 -20.00 -12.63 -6.31
C ASN A 189 -19.90 -13.28 -7.69
N GLY A 190 -20.43 -14.50 -7.80
CA GLY A 190 -20.38 -15.31 -9.02
C GLY A 190 -20.99 -14.63 -10.26
N ILE A 191 -21.89 -13.66 -10.09
CA ILE A 191 -22.48 -12.92 -11.22
C ILE A 191 -21.42 -12.22 -12.06
N TYR A 192 -20.37 -11.67 -11.45
CA TYR A 192 -19.31 -10.98 -12.17
C TYR A 192 -18.39 -11.94 -12.92
N GLY A 193 -18.36 -13.21 -12.52
CA GLY A 193 -17.74 -14.28 -13.30
C GLY A 193 -18.50 -14.54 -14.60
N VAL A 194 -19.84 -14.58 -14.54
CA VAL A 194 -20.70 -14.74 -15.72
C VAL A 194 -20.63 -13.49 -16.61
N GLU A 195 -20.76 -12.30 -16.02
CA GLU A 195 -20.65 -11.02 -16.76
C GLU A 195 -19.29 -10.83 -17.42
N SER A 196 -18.23 -11.42 -16.85
CA SER A 196 -16.90 -11.44 -17.46
C SER A 196 -16.84 -12.29 -18.72
N ILE A 197 -17.55 -13.43 -18.76
CA ILE A 197 -17.70 -14.25 -19.97
C ILE A 197 -18.45 -13.47 -21.05
N ASP A 198 -19.48 -12.73 -20.64
CA ASP A 198 -20.29 -11.88 -21.52
C ASP A 198 -19.61 -10.56 -21.92
N ASN A 199 -18.38 -10.30 -21.50
CA ASN A 199 -17.66 -9.03 -21.73
C ASN A 199 -18.37 -7.77 -21.20
N LYS A 200 -19.21 -7.91 -20.18
CA LYS A 200 -19.93 -6.80 -19.54
C LYS A 200 -19.11 -6.06 -18.49
N ILE A 201 -17.98 -6.63 -18.08
CA ILE A 201 -17.06 -6.06 -17.11
C ILE A 201 -15.95 -5.27 -17.80
N TYR A 202 -15.70 -4.08 -17.27
CA TYR A 202 -14.65 -3.18 -17.73
C TYR A 202 -13.28 -3.87 -17.73
N ARG A 203 -12.58 -3.78 -18.87
CA ARG A 203 -11.35 -4.54 -19.16
C ARG A 203 -10.05 -3.80 -18.87
N ASN A 204 -10.08 -2.52 -18.47
CA ASN A 204 -8.81 -1.82 -18.24
C ASN A 204 -8.33 -2.03 -16.80
N GLY A 205 -7.09 -2.52 -16.68
CA GLY A 205 -6.33 -2.59 -15.44
C GLY A 205 -5.48 -1.34 -15.25
N LEU A 206 -4.17 -1.52 -15.09
CA LEU A 206 -3.21 -0.44 -14.94
C LEU A 206 -3.23 0.52 -16.14
N ILE A 207 -3.27 1.83 -15.86
CA ILE A 207 -3.23 2.91 -16.87
C ILE A 207 -1.87 3.60 -16.77
N THR A 208 -1.05 3.43 -17.79
CA THR A 208 0.32 3.99 -17.84
C THR A 208 0.45 5.20 -18.76
N ASN A 209 -0.49 5.39 -19.69
CA ASN A 209 -0.49 6.56 -20.57
C ASN A 209 -0.99 7.82 -19.82
N THR A 210 -0.11 8.80 -19.61
CA THR A 210 -0.41 10.03 -18.86
C THR A 210 -1.57 10.84 -19.43
N ASN A 211 -1.65 11.02 -20.74
CA ASN A 211 -2.73 11.82 -21.35
C ASN A 211 -4.10 11.16 -21.15
N SER A 212 -4.17 9.84 -21.36
CA SER A 212 -5.38 9.05 -21.12
C SER A 212 -5.79 9.08 -19.64
N PHE A 213 -4.81 8.93 -18.74
CA PHE A 213 -5.01 9.00 -17.29
C PHE A 213 -5.58 10.36 -16.88
N SER A 214 -4.91 11.46 -17.22
CA SER A 214 -5.29 12.82 -16.82
C SER A 214 -6.68 13.19 -17.34
N LYS A 215 -6.98 12.86 -18.60
CA LYS A 215 -8.31 13.09 -19.17
C LYS A 215 -9.40 12.36 -18.39
N GLN A 216 -9.18 11.08 -18.08
CA GLN A 216 -10.19 10.25 -17.43
C GLN A 216 -10.38 10.56 -15.94
N ILE A 217 -9.31 10.92 -15.21
CA ILE A 217 -9.41 11.26 -13.79
C ILE A 217 -10.10 12.62 -13.58
N ILE A 218 -9.82 13.59 -14.45
CA ILE A 218 -10.41 14.94 -14.38
C ILE A 218 -11.88 14.92 -14.84
N SER A 219 -12.24 14.05 -15.80
CA SER A 219 -13.63 13.84 -16.22
C SER A 219 -14.42 12.96 -15.25
N TYR A 220 -14.19 13.11 -13.94
CA TYR A 220 -14.88 12.32 -12.94
C TYR A 220 -16.38 12.63 -12.93
N GLU A 221 -17.18 11.58 -13.06
CA GLU A 221 -18.63 11.60 -12.88
C GLU A 221 -19.00 10.60 -11.80
N LYS A 222 -19.83 11.04 -10.84
CA LYS A 222 -20.23 10.20 -9.71
C LYS A 222 -20.96 8.96 -10.23
N PRO A 223 -20.48 7.73 -9.91
CA PRO A 223 -21.16 6.51 -10.31
C PRO A 223 -22.58 6.43 -9.75
N LEU A 224 -23.47 5.80 -10.51
CA LEU A 224 -24.70 5.24 -9.94
C LEU A 224 -24.35 4.11 -8.95
N SER A 225 -25.22 3.84 -7.99
CA SER A 225 -24.94 2.91 -6.88
C SER A 225 -24.61 1.47 -7.31
N ASP A 226 -25.06 1.06 -8.48
CA ASP A 226 -24.96 -0.27 -9.08
C ASP A 226 -23.98 -0.35 -10.28
N ASP A 227 -23.38 0.77 -10.69
CA ASP A 227 -22.48 0.81 -11.85
C ASP A 227 -21.07 0.28 -11.53
N ILE A 228 -20.95 -1.04 -11.42
CA ILE A 228 -19.67 -1.71 -11.08
C ILE A 228 -18.50 -1.29 -11.98
N ASN A 229 -18.77 -1.00 -13.26
CA ASN A 229 -17.75 -0.65 -14.23
C ASN A 229 -17.12 0.71 -13.92
N SER A 230 -17.93 1.68 -13.50
CA SER A 230 -17.40 2.96 -13.02
C SER A 230 -16.55 2.77 -11.75
N TYR A 231 -16.96 1.93 -10.80
CA TYR A 231 -16.14 1.65 -9.62
C TYR A 231 -14.80 0.98 -9.99
N ILE A 232 -14.81 0.02 -10.91
CA ILE A 232 -13.60 -0.63 -11.42
C ILE A 232 -12.70 0.40 -12.10
N LYS A 233 -13.24 1.23 -13.01
CA LYS A 233 -12.51 2.28 -13.71
C LYS A 233 -11.82 3.24 -12.74
N TYR A 234 -12.55 3.80 -11.78
CA TYR A 234 -11.98 4.74 -10.81
C TYR A 234 -11.02 4.07 -9.84
N SER A 235 -11.22 2.79 -9.51
CA SER A 235 -10.27 2.00 -8.73
C SER A 235 -8.95 1.84 -9.48
N CYS A 236 -9.01 1.62 -10.80
CA CYS A 236 -7.83 1.48 -11.65
C CYS A 236 -7.10 2.81 -11.84
N LEU A 237 -7.82 3.91 -12.05
CA LEU A 237 -7.21 5.24 -12.10
C LEU A 237 -6.50 5.58 -10.79
N TYR A 238 -7.18 5.45 -9.64
CA TYR A 238 -6.57 5.71 -8.34
C TYR A 238 -5.36 4.80 -8.09
N GLY A 239 -5.50 3.50 -8.37
CA GLY A 239 -4.41 2.54 -8.25
C GLY A 239 -3.20 2.85 -9.13
N SER A 240 -3.42 3.33 -10.36
CA SER A 240 -2.36 3.67 -11.32
C SER A 240 -1.55 4.89 -10.86
N TYR A 241 -2.21 5.88 -10.27
CA TYR A 241 -1.53 7.01 -9.63
C TYR A 241 -0.64 6.52 -8.49
N ILE A 242 -1.16 5.71 -7.57
CA ILE A 242 -0.36 5.23 -6.44
C ILE A 242 0.79 4.34 -6.91
N PHE A 243 0.56 3.45 -7.89
CA PHE A 243 1.62 2.65 -8.47
C PHE A 243 2.76 3.52 -9.01
N SER A 244 2.44 4.56 -9.79
CA SER A 244 3.43 5.46 -10.38
C SER A 244 4.20 6.24 -9.30
N LEU A 245 3.48 6.83 -8.34
CA LEU A 245 4.09 7.56 -7.21
C LEU A 245 5.02 6.64 -6.39
N THR A 246 4.56 5.42 -6.09
CA THR A 246 5.34 4.44 -5.33
C THR A 246 6.61 4.05 -6.07
N HIS A 247 6.50 3.78 -7.38
CA HIS A 247 7.63 3.41 -8.21
C HIS A 247 8.69 4.51 -8.21
N LYS A 248 8.30 5.76 -8.47
CA LYS A 248 9.22 6.91 -8.48
C LYS A 248 9.93 7.11 -7.13
N LEU A 249 9.18 7.10 -6.04
CA LEU A 249 9.76 7.27 -4.70
C LEU A 249 10.69 6.10 -4.32
N TYR A 250 10.36 4.88 -4.75
CA TYR A 250 11.24 3.73 -4.54
C TYR A 250 12.54 3.88 -5.34
N GLU A 251 12.47 4.31 -6.59
CA GLU A 251 13.66 4.54 -7.42
C GLU A 251 14.56 5.63 -6.84
N GLU A 252 13.99 6.72 -6.31
CA GLU A 252 14.74 7.71 -5.54
C GLU A 252 15.37 7.12 -4.27
N TYR A 253 14.61 6.34 -3.51
CA TYR A 253 15.10 5.65 -2.32
C TYR A 253 16.29 4.74 -2.65
N ARG A 254 16.19 3.96 -3.73
CA ARG A 254 17.25 3.08 -4.23
C ARG A 254 18.47 3.85 -4.69
N ALA A 255 18.29 4.96 -5.42
CA ALA A 255 19.39 5.79 -5.89
C ALA A 255 20.22 6.41 -4.76
N ARG A 256 19.63 6.61 -3.57
CA ARG A 256 20.32 7.10 -2.37
C ARG A 256 21.04 5.99 -1.58
N SER A 257 20.82 4.72 -1.93
CA SER A 257 21.49 3.58 -1.30
C SER A 257 22.96 3.49 -1.72
N SER A 258 23.83 3.08 -0.79
CA SER A 258 25.24 2.75 -1.11
C SER A 258 25.38 1.51 -2.00
N LYS A 259 24.33 0.69 -2.11
CA LYS A 259 24.25 -0.50 -2.97
C LYS A 259 22.92 -0.50 -3.74
N PRO A 260 22.78 0.34 -4.79
CA PRO A 260 21.52 0.44 -5.54
C PRO A 260 21.16 -0.89 -6.23
N ASN A 261 22.16 -1.65 -6.67
CA ASN A 261 21.99 -2.94 -7.35
C ASN A 261 22.17 -4.10 -6.38
N ASN A 262 21.26 -4.21 -5.41
CA ASN A 262 21.25 -5.30 -4.44
C ASN A 262 20.62 -6.59 -5.02
N ALA A 263 20.62 -7.68 -4.23
CA ALA A 263 20.06 -8.96 -4.67
C ALA A 263 18.56 -8.87 -5.05
N PHE A 264 17.79 -8.03 -4.36
CA PHE A 264 16.37 -7.81 -4.68
C PHE A 264 16.19 -7.09 -6.02
N HIS A 265 17.04 -6.10 -6.32
CA HIS A 265 17.05 -5.44 -7.64
C HIS A 265 17.33 -6.44 -8.75
N ASN A 266 18.42 -7.21 -8.63
CA ASN A 266 18.79 -8.21 -9.63
C ASN A 266 17.70 -9.28 -9.83
N LEU A 267 17.00 -9.69 -8.76
CA LEU A 267 15.86 -10.59 -8.84
C LEU A 267 14.72 -10.00 -9.67
N ARG A 268 14.38 -8.73 -9.45
CA ARG A 268 13.30 -8.03 -10.18
C ARG A 268 13.66 -7.83 -11.64
N GLU A 269 14.88 -7.38 -11.93
CA GLU A 269 15.37 -7.23 -13.30
C GLU A 269 15.36 -8.56 -14.05
N SER A 270 15.83 -9.63 -13.39
CA SER A 270 15.78 -10.98 -13.97
C SER A 270 14.34 -11.43 -14.23
N LEU A 271 13.40 -11.08 -13.34
CA LEU A 271 11.98 -11.42 -13.52
C LEU A 271 11.39 -10.65 -14.70
N LEU A 272 11.59 -9.34 -14.79
CA LEU A 272 11.10 -8.50 -15.88
C LEU A 272 11.69 -8.96 -17.23
N LYS A 273 13.01 -9.11 -17.30
CA LYS A 273 13.72 -9.57 -18.49
C LYS A 273 13.28 -10.95 -18.96
N LYS A 274 13.10 -11.91 -18.04
CA LYS A 274 12.64 -13.27 -18.39
C LYS A 274 11.28 -13.25 -19.09
N ASN A 275 10.46 -12.24 -18.83
CA ASN A 275 9.11 -12.13 -19.33
C ASN A 275 8.95 -11.08 -20.43
N ASN A 276 10.05 -10.44 -20.86
CA ASN A 276 10.06 -9.39 -21.87
C ASN A 276 9.09 -8.24 -21.53
N ILE A 277 9.14 -7.78 -20.27
CA ILE A 277 8.29 -6.72 -19.72
C ILE A 277 9.19 -5.58 -19.26
N GLU A 278 8.82 -4.35 -19.60
CA GLU A 278 9.37 -3.12 -19.02
C GLU A 278 8.37 -2.52 -18.04
N LEU A 279 8.85 -1.84 -17.01
CA LEU A 279 7.97 -1.17 -16.04
C LEU A 279 7.55 0.20 -16.59
N ASP A 280 6.32 0.25 -17.11
CA ASP A 280 5.70 1.50 -17.56
C ASP A 280 4.91 2.17 -16.44
N PHE A 281 5.04 3.50 -16.30
CA PHE A 281 4.37 4.31 -15.29
C PHE A 281 4.04 5.71 -15.82
N LEU A 282 3.31 6.51 -15.03
CA LEU A 282 2.92 7.87 -15.43
C LEU A 282 4.13 8.82 -15.32
N ASP A 283 4.57 9.40 -16.44
CA ASP A 283 5.77 10.24 -16.51
C ASP A 283 5.66 11.55 -15.72
N ASN A 284 4.46 12.16 -15.65
CA ASN A 284 4.24 13.50 -15.07
C ASN A 284 3.42 13.51 -13.76
N CYS A 285 3.31 12.37 -13.07
CA CYS A 285 2.65 12.29 -11.75
C CYS A 285 3.62 12.27 -10.57
#